data_AF-A0A957PH72-F1
#
_entry.id   AF-A0A957PH72-F1
#
_cell.length_a   1.000
_cell.length_b   1.000
_cell.length_c   1.000
_cell.angle_alpha   90.00
_cell.angle_beta   90.00
_cell.angle_gamma   90.00
#
_symmetry.space_group_name_H-M   'P 1'
#
loop_
_entity.id
_entity.type
_entity.pdbx_description
1 polymer ?
#
loop_
_entity_poly.entity_id
_entity_poly.type
_entity_poly.pdbx_seq_one_letter_code
_entity_poly.pdbx_strand_id
1 'polypeptide(L)'
;MQNIDIPLPTTLDNKTIETFIDAAIAQCGLGVTLRDTLKKYPGSIHWHLKLGRKSGILEVTLWPEQHRAWFSVQSGRRAPWIADEISRLDELIRLRLWVD
;
A
#
# COMPACT_ATOMS: atom_id res chain seq x y z
N MET A 1 -11.08 -9.85 6.84
CA MET A 1 -10.30 -8.92 5.99
C MET A 1 -9.34 -9.77 5.19
N GLN A 2 -9.35 -9.65 3.87
CA GLN A 2 -8.39 -10.37 3.02
C GLN A 2 -7.18 -9.45 2.82
N ASN A 3 -5.99 -10.03 2.94
CA ASN A 3 -4.74 -9.37 2.61
C ASN A 3 -4.24 -9.89 1.26
N ILE A 4 -3.68 -9.01 0.45
CA ILE A 4 -2.99 -9.33 -0.79
C ILE A 4 -1.55 -8.91 -0.59
N ASP A 5 -0.64 -9.88 -0.45
CA ASP A 5 0.76 -9.59 -0.18
C ASP A 5 1.43 -8.92 -1.40
N ILE A 6 2.25 -7.92 -1.10
CA ILE A 6 3.16 -7.27 -2.03
C ILE A 6 4.52 -7.91 -1.75
N PRO A 7 5.10 -8.67 -2.70
CA PRO A 7 6.46 -9.18 -2.56
C PRO A 7 7.41 -8.01 -2.29
N LEU A 8 8.49 -8.25 -1.56
CA LEU A 8 9.52 -7.25 -1.32
C LEU A 8 10.89 -7.86 -1.67
N PRO A 9 11.78 -7.10 -2.33
CA PRO A 9 13.14 -7.53 -2.56
C PRO A 9 13.96 -7.43 -1.27
N THR A 10 14.79 -8.43 -1.00
CA THR A 10 15.66 -8.45 0.19
C THR A 10 16.87 -7.51 0.08
N THR A 11 17.10 -6.95 -1.11
CA THR A 11 18.23 -6.08 -1.42
C THR A 11 17.98 -4.60 -1.11
N LEU A 12 16.72 -4.20 -0.90
CA LEU A 12 16.35 -2.82 -0.61
C LEU A 12 16.08 -2.62 0.88
N ASP A 13 16.51 -1.48 1.41
CA ASP A 13 16.18 -1.09 2.77
C ASP A 13 14.71 -0.61 2.89
N ASN A 14 14.21 -0.65 4.12
CA ASN A 14 12.80 -0.34 4.40
C ASN A 14 12.39 1.11 4.05
N LYS A 15 13.30 2.07 4.16
CA LYS A 15 13.02 3.48 3.85
C LYS A 15 12.89 3.68 2.34
N THR A 16 13.70 2.96 1.57
CA THR A 16 13.61 2.92 0.11
C THR A 16 12.28 2.29 -0.32
N ILE A 17 11.89 1.16 0.27
CA ILE A 17 10.60 0.51 0.00
C ILE A 17 9.43 1.45 0.33
N GLU A 18 9.45 2.09 1.49
CA GLU A 18 8.44 3.09 1.90
C GLU A 18 8.33 4.23 0.89
N THR A 19 9.47 4.77 0.44
CA THR A 19 9.52 5.86 -0.55
C THR A 19 8.91 5.44 -1.89
N PHE A 20 9.16 4.20 -2.33
CA PHE A 20 8.58 3.69 -3.57
C PHE A 20 7.09 3.46 -3.48
N ILE A 21 6.58 3.02 -2.32
CA ILE A 21 5.14 2.92 -2.06
C ILE A 21 4.50 4.31 -2.11
N ASP A 22 5.06 5.31 -1.42
CA ASP A 22 4.57 6.70 -1.45
C ASP A 22 4.55 7.25 -2.89
N ALA A 23 5.61 7.01 -3.67
CA ALA A 23 5.70 7.47 -5.06
C ALA A 23 4.68 6.79 -5.97
N ALA A 24 4.45 5.49 -5.79
CA ALA A 24 3.46 4.74 -6.57
C ALA A 24 2.02 5.19 -6.24
N ILE A 25 1.72 5.43 -4.96
CA ILE A 25 0.43 6.00 -4.51
C ILE A 25 0.17 7.34 -5.19
N ALA A 26 1.17 8.23 -5.18
CA ALA A 26 1.06 9.55 -5.81
C ALA A 26 0.84 9.44 -7.34
N GLN A 27 1.55 8.52 -8.00
CA GLN A 27 1.40 8.31 -9.45
C GLN A 27 0.04 7.72 -9.84
N CYS A 28 -0.60 6.91 -8.98
CA CYS A 28 -1.98 6.49 -9.19
C CYS A 28 -2.99 7.64 -9.05
N GLY A 29 -2.59 8.77 -8.47
CA GLY A 29 -3.49 9.88 -8.14
C GLY A 29 -4.38 9.59 -6.93
N LEU A 30 -3.96 8.65 -6.07
CA LEU A 30 -4.67 8.29 -4.85
C LEU A 30 -4.33 9.28 -3.73
N GLY A 31 -5.36 9.76 -3.04
CA GLY A 31 -5.18 10.63 -1.88
C GLY A 31 -4.90 9.80 -0.62
N VAL A 32 -3.83 10.14 0.09
CA VAL A 32 -3.55 9.61 1.43
C VAL A 32 -4.40 10.38 2.45
N THR A 33 -5.35 9.69 3.07
CA THR A 33 -6.26 10.29 4.08
C THR A 33 -5.84 9.98 5.52
N LEU A 34 -4.99 8.97 5.69
CA LEU A 34 -4.37 8.61 6.96
C LEU A 34 -3.03 7.95 6.65
N ARG A 35 -2.02 8.27 7.45
CA ARG A 35 -0.74 7.56 7.56
C ARG A 35 -0.46 7.37 9.04
N ASP A 36 -0.36 6.13 9.49
CA ASP A 36 -0.24 5.80 10.91
C ASP A 36 0.50 4.47 11.09
N THR A 37 0.67 4.02 12.32
CA THR A 37 1.17 2.69 12.68
C THR A 37 0.04 1.84 13.25
N LEU A 38 -0.14 0.63 12.72
CA LEU A 38 -1.16 -0.28 13.25
C LEU A 38 -0.76 -0.80 14.63
N LYS A 39 -1.66 -0.67 15.62
CA LYS A 39 -1.43 -1.21 16.99
C LYS A 39 -1.05 -2.68 17.02
N LYS A 40 -1.61 -3.48 16.10
CA LYS A 40 -1.32 -4.93 15.97
C LYS A 40 0.04 -5.22 15.35
N TYR A 41 0.60 -4.28 14.59
CA TYR A 41 1.88 -4.41 13.89
C TYR A 41 2.76 -3.21 14.24
N PRO A 42 3.36 -3.19 15.44
CA PRO A 42 4.20 -2.07 15.88
C PRO A 42 5.30 -1.76 14.87
N GLY A 43 5.56 -0.47 14.65
CA GLY A 43 6.55 0.01 13.67
C GLY A 43 6.14 -0.16 12.20
N SER A 44 4.94 -0.65 11.91
CA SER A 44 4.40 -0.60 10.54
C SER A 44 4.11 0.83 10.09
N ILE A 45 4.15 1.04 8.78
CA ILE A 45 3.59 2.22 8.12
C ILE A 45 2.31 1.77 7.42
N HIS A 46 1.21 2.45 7.71
CA HIS A 46 -0.12 2.10 7.24
C HIS A 46 -0.79 3.29 6.60
N TRP A 47 -1.20 3.14 5.35
CA TRP A 47 -1.87 4.17 4.56
C TRP A 47 -3.34 3.83 4.36
N HIS A 48 -4.22 4.83 4.53
CA HIS A 48 -5.58 4.80 3.99
C HIS A 48 -5.63 5.64 2.70
N LEU A 49 -5.97 4.99 1.60
CA LEU A 49 -6.01 5.58 0.26
C LEU A 49 -7.45 5.81 -0.20
N LYS A 50 -7.69 6.94 -0.86
CA LYS A 50 -8.96 7.29 -1.51
C LYS A 50 -8.78 7.72 -2.96
N LEU A 51 -9.77 7.38 -3.79
CA LEU A 51 -9.89 7.89 -5.15
C LEU A 51 -10.83 9.12 -5.17
N GLY A 52 -10.25 10.31 -5.03
CA GLY A 52 -11.00 11.57 -4.99
C GLY A 52 -12.09 11.57 -3.92
N ARG A 53 -13.34 11.85 -4.33
CA ARG A 53 -14.52 11.84 -3.45
C ARG A 53 -15.31 10.51 -3.47
N LYS A 54 -14.81 9.47 -4.17
CA LYS A 54 -15.50 8.19 -4.25
C LYS A 54 -15.52 7.51 -2.87
N SER A 55 -16.58 6.73 -2.61
CA SER A 55 -16.66 5.90 -1.41
C SER A 55 -15.62 4.80 -1.44
N GLY A 56 -15.27 4.27 -0.27
CA GLY A 56 -14.29 3.20 -0.11
C GLY A 56 -12.92 3.68 0.36
N ILE A 57 -12.16 2.75 0.93
CA ILE A 57 -10.77 2.96 1.39
C ILE A 57 -9.98 1.71 1.02
N LEU A 58 -8.92 1.91 0.26
CA LEU A 58 -7.87 0.91 0.09
C LEU A 58 -6.82 1.14 1.16
N GLU A 59 -6.42 0.07 1.85
CA GLU A 59 -5.36 0.13 2.85
C GLU A 59 -4.09 -0.48 2.28
N VAL A 60 -2.95 0.13 2.57
CA VAL A 60 -1.61 -0.41 2.30
C VAL A 60 -0.88 -0.48 3.63
N THR A 61 -0.16 -1.55 3.89
CA THR A 61 0.69 -1.65 5.07
C THR A 61 2.07 -2.15 4.67
N LEU A 62 3.12 -1.48 5.15
CA LEU A 62 4.50 -1.96 5.18
C LEU A 62 4.83 -2.27 6.62
N TRP A 63 5.32 -3.47 6.91
CA TRP A 63 5.84 -3.87 8.21
C TRP A 63 7.33 -4.21 8.09
N PRO A 64 8.20 -3.21 8.34
CA PRO A 64 9.65 -3.31 8.17
C PRO A 64 10.29 -4.48 8.92
N GLU A 65 9.88 -4.70 10.18
CA GLU A 65 10.46 -5.71 11.06
C GLU A 65 10.29 -7.14 10.53
N GLN A 66 9.19 -7.39 9.81
CA GLN A 66 8.90 -8.69 9.24
C GLN A 66 9.20 -8.77 7.74
N HIS A 67 9.73 -7.68 7.15
CA HIS A 67 9.94 -7.57 5.70
C HIS A 67 8.70 -7.95 4.88
N ARG A 68 7.55 -7.38 5.26
CA ARG A 68 6.25 -7.66 4.61
C ARG A 68 5.54 -6.39 4.22
N ALA A 69 4.86 -6.41 3.08
CA ALA A 69 3.88 -5.42 2.71
C ALA A 69 2.62 -6.08 2.14
N TRP A 70 1.46 -5.44 2.29
CA TRP A 70 0.21 -5.96 1.75
C TRP A 70 -0.82 -4.87 1.53
N PHE A 71 -1.76 -5.15 0.62
CA PHE A 71 -3.03 -4.44 0.49
C PHE A 71 -4.09 -5.07 1.40
N SER A 72 -4.98 -4.27 1.96
CA SER A 72 -6.19 -4.74 2.64
C SER A 72 -7.40 -3.87 2.36
N VAL A 73 -8.59 -4.46 2.51
CA VAL A 73 -9.87 -3.75 2.39
C VAL A 73 -10.80 -4.24 3.50
N GLN A 74 -11.20 -3.35 4.40
CA GLN A 74 -12.21 -3.67 5.41
C GLN A 74 -13.57 -3.89 4.74
N SER A 75 -14.40 -4.78 5.30
CA SER A 75 -15.69 -5.17 4.70
C SER A 75 -16.60 -3.98 4.39
N GLY A 76 -16.72 -3.02 5.31
CA GLY A 76 -17.50 -1.79 5.13
C GLY A 76 -16.84 -0.69 4.30
N ARG A 77 -15.63 -0.93 3.77
CA ARG A 77 -14.84 0.06 3.01
C ARG A 77 -14.57 -0.37 1.57
N ARG A 78 -15.20 -1.45 1.10
CA ARG A 78 -15.08 -1.92 -0.28
C ARG A 78 -15.78 -0.98 -1.25
N ALA A 79 -15.18 -0.78 -2.42
CA ALA A 79 -15.78 -0.03 -3.52
C ALA A 79 -15.29 -0.60 -4.88
N PRO A 80 -16.05 -0.40 -5.98
CA PRO A 80 -15.73 -0.99 -7.28
C PRO A 80 -14.34 -0.62 -7.82
N TRP A 81 -13.85 0.59 -7.56
CA TRP A 81 -12.56 1.07 -8.05
C TRP A 81 -11.35 0.38 -7.41
N ILE A 82 -11.54 -0.28 -6.26
CA ILE A 82 -10.41 -0.78 -5.45
C ILE A 82 -9.67 -1.91 -6.17
N ALA A 83 -10.37 -2.79 -6.89
CA ALA A 83 -9.72 -3.90 -7.57
C ALA A 83 -8.75 -3.40 -8.66
N ASP A 84 -9.21 -2.45 -9.48
CA ASP A 84 -8.40 -1.86 -10.55
C ASP A 84 -7.19 -1.09 -9.99
N GLU A 85 -7.40 -0.31 -8.92
CA GLU A 85 -6.31 0.45 -8.30
C GLU A 85 -5.32 -0.44 -7.54
N ILE A 86 -5.72 -1.60 -7.01
CA ILE A 86 -4.78 -2.58 -6.46
C ILE A 86 -3.84 -3.07 -7.56
N SER A 87 -4.38 -3.48 -8.72
CA SER A 87 -3.56 -3.97 -9.84
C SER A 87 -2.59 -2.90 -10.34
N ARG A 88 -3.08 -1.67 -10.54
CA ARG A 88 -2.25 -0.55 -11.01
C ARG A 88 -1.19 -0.14 -9.99
N LEU A 89 -1.54 -0.11 -8.70
CA LEU A 89 -0.60 0.24 -7.64
C LEU A 89 0.47 -0.84 -7.44
N ASP A 90 0.09 -2.12 -7.46
CA ASP A 90 1.04 -3.24 -7.38
C ASP A 90 2.05 -3.21 -8.53
N GLU A 91 1.60 -2.97 -9.76
CA GLU A 91 2.48 -2.81 -10.92
C GLU A 91 3.49 -1.67 -10.72
N LEU A 92 3.02 -0.48 -10.31
CA LEU A 92 3.89 0.68 -10.10
C LEU A 92 4.86 0.53 -8.94
N ILE A 93 4.48 -0.22 -7.90
CA ILE A 93 5.38 -0.58 -6.79
C ILE A 93 6.45 -1.54 -7.31
N ARG A 94 6.06 -2.56 -8.08
CA ARG A 94 7.01 -3.54 -8.63
C ARG A 94 8.00 -2.92 -9.61
N LEU A 95 7.56 -2.03 -10.49
CA LEU A 95 8.46 -1.34 -11.41
C LEU A 95 9.56 -0.53 -10.69
N ARG A 96 9.36 -0.17 -9.42
CA ARG A 96 10.34 0.54 -8.61
C ARG A 96 11.20 -0.37 -7.75
N LEU A 97 10.61 -1.43 -7.21
CA LEU A 97 11.29 -2.37 -6.34
C LEU A 97 12.27 -3.29 -7.10
N TRP A 98 12.02 -3.54 -8.39
CA TRP A 98 12.87 -4.36 -9.25
C TRP A 98 13.34 -3.55 -10.47
N VAL A 99 14.06 -2.47 -10.20
CA VAL A 99 14.83 -1.75 -11.23
C VAL A 99 16.18 -2.44 -11.35
N ASP A 100 16.51 -2.91 -12.56
CA ASP A 100 17.84 -3.45 -12.89
C ASP A 100 18.95 -2.38 -12.77
#